data_AF-A0A4D9DJU8-F1
#
_entry.id   AF-A0A4D9DJU8-F1
#
_cell.length_a   1.000
_cell.length_b   1.000
_cell.length_c   1.000
_cell.angle_alpha   90.00
_cell.angle_beta   90.00
_cell.angle_gamma   90.00
#
_symmetry.space_group_name_H-M   'P 1'
#
loop_
_entity.id
_entity.type
_entity.pdbx_description
1 polymer ?
#
loop_
_entity_poly.entity_id
_entity_poly.type
_entity_poly.pdbx_seq_one_letter_code
_entity_poly.pdbx_strand_id
1 'polypeptide(L)'
;MKEIPKEQHDQTPVYLGATAGTRLLNLTGPTVSDTLLAAVTATLKSYPFDFRGAEILSSQNEGVFGWVTVNYLLENFIKVKAVGLA
;
A
#
# COMPACT_ATOMS: atom_id res chain seq x y z
N MET A 1 -13.14 0.04 12.38
CA MET A 1 -14.06 1.05 11.79
C MET A 1 -14.35 2.24 12.71
N LYS A 2 -13.69 2.40 13.87
CA LYS A 2 -13.95 3.52 14.79
C LYS A 2 -13.11 4.77 14.49
N GLU A 3 -11.99 4.59 13.80
CA GLU A 3 -11.03 5.66 13.48
C GLU A 3 -11.44 6.56 12.31
N ILE A 4 -12.30 6.06 11.40
CA ILE A 4 -12.76 6.79 10.23
C ILE A 4 -14.25 7.10 10.42
N PRO A 5 -14.70 8.35 10.24
CA PRO A 5 -16.13 8.70 10.26
C PRO A 5 -16.94 7.86 9.26
N LYS A 6 -18.17 7.48 9.62
CA LYS A 6 -18.99 6.54 8.83
C LYS A 6 -19.28 7.05 7.42
N GLU A 7 -19.56 8.33 7.33
CA GLU A 7 -19.80 9.09 6.10
C GLU A 7 -18.58 9.16 5.18
N GLN A 8 -17.40 8.72 5.63
CA GLN A 8 -16.19 8.65 4.84
C GLN A 8 -15.75 7.23 4.53
N HIS A 9 -16.49 6.20 4.96
CA HIS A 9 -16.06 4.81 4.75
C HIS A 9 -15.99 4.49 3.26
N ASP A 10 -17.05 4.76 2.50
CA ASP A 10 -17.20 4.40 1.08
C ASP A 10 -16.16 5.07 0.15
N GLN A 11 -15.60 6.21 0.55
CA GLN A 11 -14.59 6.95 -0.19
C GLN A 11 -13.15 6.74 0.33
N THR A 12 -12.97 6.02 1.45
CA THR A 12 -11.64 5.77 1.99
C THR A 12 -11.01 4.58 1.28
N PRO A 13 -9.90 4.78 0.54
CA PRO A 13 -9.28 3.71 -0.21
C PRO A 13 -8.52 2.74 0.70
N VAL A 14 -8.67 1.45 0.46
CA VAL A 14 -7.96 0.38 1.16
C VAL A 14 -7.16 -0.46 0.17
N TYR A 15 -5.88 -0.62 0.48
CA TYR A 15 -4.93 -1.42 -0.29
C TYR A 15 -4.24 -2.42 0.62
N LEU A 16 -3.87 -3.58 0.09
CA LEU A 16 -3.00 -4.54 0.77
C LEU A 16 -1.78 -4.87 -0.09
N GLY A 17 -0.60 -4.58 0.43
CA GLY A 17 0.68 -4.96 -0.18
C GLY A 17 1.35 -6.04 0.64
N ALA A 18 1.52 -7.23 0.07
CA ALA A 18 2.26 -8.33 0.68
C ALA A 18 3.73 -8.31 0.22
N THR A 19 4.67 -8.62 1.10
CA THR A 19 6.11 -8.45 0.85
C THR A 19 6.86 -9.80 0.81
N ALA A 20 8.09 -9.86 1.35
CA ALA A 20 9.02 -10.97 1.15
C ALA A 20 8.45 -12.35 1.51
N GLY A 21 7.72 -12.45 2.63
CA GLY A 21 7.14 -13.72 3.07
C GLY A 21 6.17 -14.30 2.04
N THR A 22 5.31 -13.46 1.47
CA THR A 22 4.34 -13.89 0.46
C THR A 22 4.98 -14.09 -0.91
N ARG A 23 6.05 -13.35 -1.25
CA ARG A 23 6.88 -13.67 -2.41
C ARG A 23 7.45 -15.08 -2.33
N LEU A 24 8.02 -15.45 -1.17
CA LEU A 24 8.53 -16.80 -0.94
C LEU A 24 7.42 -17.85 -1.07
N LEU A 25 6.26 -17.61 -0.45
CA LEU A 25 5.11 -18.50 -0.58
C LEU A 25 4.65 -18.66 -2.04
N ASN A 26 4.66 -17.59 -2.82
CA ASN A 26 4.28 -17.64 -4.22
C ASN A 26 5.24 -18.50 -5.07
N LEU A 27 6.52 -18.54 -4.70
CA LEU A 27 7.53 -19.38 -5.36
C LEU A 27 7.41 -20.86 -4.96
N THR A 28 7.10 -21.13 -3.69
CA THR A 28 7.06 -22.51 -3.15
C THR A 28 5.68 -23.16 -3.25
N GLY A 29 4.61 -22.36 -3.34
CA GLY A 29 3.23 -22.80 -3.34
C GLY A 29 2.28 -21.76 -3.96
N PRO A 30 2.33 -21.55 -5.29
CA PRO A 30 1.55 -20.50 -5.97
C PRO A 30 0.04 -20.64 -5.72
N THR A 31 -0.52 -21.85 -5.75
CA THR A 31 -1.94 -22.07 -5.45
C THR A 31 -2.33 -21.67 -4.02
N VAL A 32 -1.41 -21.84 -3.06
CA VAL A 32 -1.61 -21.43 -1.67
C VAL A 32 -1.58 -19.92 -1.56
N SER A 33 -0.63 -19.28 -2.26
CA SER A 33 -0.53 -17.82 -2.38
C SER A 33 -1.79 -17.22 -3.00
N ASP A 34 -2.31 -17.80 -4.08
CA ASP A 34 -3.55 -17.36 -4.74
C ASP A 34 -4.76 -17.50 -3.81
N THR A 35 -4.86 -18.63 -3.10
CA THR A 35 -5.93 -18.87 -2.14
C THR A 35 -5.89 -17.85 -0.99
N LEU A 36 -4.69 -17.54 -0.49
CA LEU A 36 -4.48 -16.53 0.55
C LEU A 36 -4.93 -15.15 0.06
N LEU A 37 -4.49 -14.72 -1.12
CA LEU A 37 -4.89 -13.43 -1.70
C LEU A 37 -6.40 -13.35 -1.96
N ALA A 38 -7.02 -14.44 -2.41
CA ALA A 38 -8.46 -14.51 -2.61
C ALA A 38 -9.23 -14.36 -1.29
N ALA A 39 -8.81 -15.06 -0.23
CA ALA A 39 -9.42 -14.98 1.10
C ALA A 39 -9.32 -13.57 1.70
N VAL A 40 -8.13 -12.95 1.58
CA VAL A 40 -7.89 -11.58 2.02
C VAL A 40 -8.74 -10.59 1.22
N THR A 41 -8.80 -10.76 -0.11
CA THR A 41 -9.63 -9.93 -1.00
C THR A 41 -11.11 -10.02 -0.62
N ALA A 42 -11.63 -11.23 -0.42
CA ALA A 42 -13.02 -11.42 0.00
C ALA A 42 -13.31 -10.76 1.35
N THR A 43 -12.38 -10.88 2.29
CA THR A 43 -12.48 -10.27 3.62
C THR A 43 -12.50 -8.74 3.52
N LEU A 44 -11.57 -8.14 2.78
CA LEU A 44 -11.48 -6.69 2.64
C LEU A 44 -12.68 -6.09 1.89
N LYS A 45 -13.18 -6.79 0.87
CA LYS A 45 -14.42 -6.40 0.15
C LYS A 45 -15.68 -6.45 1.01
N SER A 46 -15.67 -7.16 2.13
CA SER A 46 -16.83 -7.21 3.05
C SER A 46 -16.98 -5.96 3.92
N TYR A 47 -15.95 -5.13 4.00
CA TYR A 47 -15.99 -3.87 4.75
C TYR A 47 -16.51 -2.72 3.87
N PRO A 48 -17.05 -1.64 4.48
CA PRO A 48 -17.65 -0.53 3.75
C PRO A 48 -16.61 0.45 3.15
N PHE A 49 -15.42 -0.01 2.78
CA PHE A 49 -14.34 0.82 2.25
C PHE A 49 -14.16 0.65 0.74
N ASP A 50 -13.54 1.64 0.09
CA ASP A 50 -13.14 1.57 -1.31
C ASP A 50 -11.92 0.64 -1.45
N PHE A 51 -12.16 -0.67 -1.52
CA PHE A 51 -11.09 -1.64 -1.67
C PHE A 51 -10.51 -1.64 -3.09
N ARG A 52 -9.21 -1.32 -3.21
CA ARG A 52 -8.54 -1.10 -4.49
C ARG A 52 -7.53 -2.16 -4.90
N GLY A 53 -7.30 -3.18 -4.06
CA GLY A 53 -6.50 -4.33 -4.45
C GLY A 53 -5.67 -4.93 -3.34
N ALA A 54 -5.32 -6.20 -3.54
CA ALA A 54 -4.40 -6.97 -2.72
C ALA A 54 -3.35 -7.57 -3.65
N GLU A 55 -2.08 -7.20 -3.47
CA GLU A 55 -1.00 -7.55 -4.41
C GLU A 55 0.26 -7.95 -3.67
N ILE A 56 1.07 -8.82 -4.30
CA ILE A 56 2.42 -9.12 -3.82
C ILE A 56 3.37 -8.11 -4.46
N LEU A 57 3.93 -7.23 -3.63
CA LEU A 57 4.86 -6.21 -4.08
C LEU A 57 6.18 -6.84 -4.53
N SER A 58 6.74 -6.34 -5.63
CA SER A 58 8.12 -6.64 -6.00
C SER A 58 9.08 -6.05 -4.96
N SER A 59 10.30 -6.60 -4.89
CA SER A 59 11.34 -6.05 -4.01
C SER A 59 11.67 -4.59 -4.36
N GLN A 60 11.59 -4.23 -5.66
CA GLN A 60 11.79 -2.87 -6.13
C GLN A 60 10.68 -1.93 -5.65
N ASN A 61 9.41 -2.33 -5.77
CA ASN A 61 8.28 -1.52 -5.31
C ASN A 61 8.38 -1.27 -3.81
N GLU A 62 8.66 -2.30 -3.02
CA GLU A 62 8.84 -2.20 -1.57
C GLU A 62 9.95 -1.19 -1.20
N GLY A 63 11.11 -1.27 -1.86
CA GLY A 63 12.22 -0.35 -1.63
C GLY A 63 11.93 1.08 -2.08
N VAL A 64 11.36 1.26 -3.28
CA VAL A 64 11.05 2.58 -3.85
C VAL A 64 9.98 3.29 -3.02
N PHE A 65 8.90 2.59 -2.63
CA PHE A 65 7.88 3.20 -1.78
C PHE A 65 8.43 3.63 -0.42
N GLY A 66 9.33 2.84 0.18
CA GLY A 66 10.04 3.25 1.40
C GLY A 66 10.89 4.50 1.19
N TRP A 67 11.69 4.54 0.13
CA TRP A 67 12.53 5.69 -0.21
C TRP A 67 11.70 6.96 -0.48
N VAL A 68 10.60 6.83 -1.23
CA VAL A 68 9.66 7.93 -1.48
C VAL A 68 9.04 8.42 -0.18
N THR A 69 8.62 7.51 0.70
CA THR A 69 8.00 7.86 1.99
C THR A 69 8.95 8.71 2.84
N VAL A 70 10.20 8.27 2.99
CA VAL A 70 11.21 9.00 3.78
C VAL A 70 11.49 10.38 3.17
N ASN A 71 11.71 10.46 1.85
CA ASN A 71 12.02 11.74 1.20
C ASN A 71 10.82 12.70 1.16
N TYR A 72 9.60 12.16 1.07
CA TYR A 72 8.38 12.96 1.14
C TYR A 72 8.20 13.56 2.54
N LEU A 73 8.35 12.76 3.60
CA LEU A 73 8.20 13.21 4.98
C LEU A 73 9.29 14.21 5.40
N LEU A 74 10.48 14.11 4.81
CA LEU A 74 11.59 15.05 5.04
C LEU A 74 11.57 16.26 4.09
N GLU A 75 10.51 16.42 3.29
CA GLU A 75 10.36 17.52 2.31
C GLU A 75 11.49 17.63 1.28
N ASN A 76 12.27 16.56 1.07
CA ASN A 76 13.43 16.54 0.17
C ASN A 76 13.04 16.73 -1.31
N PHE A 77 11.75 16.64 -1.66
CA PHE A 77 11.26 16.88 -3.01
C PHE A 77 10.90 18.34 -3.30
N ILE A 78 10.91 19.21 -2.28
CA ILE A 78 10.63 20.64 -2.47
C ILE A 78 11.90 21.36 -2.91
N LYS A 79 11.90 21.94 -4.11
CA LYS A 79 12.94 22.90 -4.49
C LYS A 79 12.66 24.23 -3.81
N VAL A 80 13.46 24.58 -2.81
CA VAL A 80 13.51 25.96 -2.31
C VAL A 80 14.08 26.81 -3.44
N LYS A 81 13.24 27.58 -4.14
CA LYS A 81 13.77 28.68 -4.95
C LYS A 81 14.43 29.62 -3.95
N ALA A 82 15.76 29.78 -4.04
CA ALA A 82 16.45 30.85 -3.36
C ALA A 82 15.76 32.16 -3.75
N VAL A 83 14.92 32.68 -2.86
CA VAL A 83 14.41 34.04 -2.96
C VAL A 83 15.63 34.93 -2.82
N GLY A 84 15.81 35.80 -3.81
CA GLY A 84 17.05 36.51 -4.09
C GLY A 84 17.67 37.19 -2.87
N LEU A 85 18.96 36.91 -2.68
CA LEU A 85 19.91 37.88 -2.15
C LEU A 85 20.72 38.35 -3.35
N ALA A 86 20.19 39.38 -4.02
CA ALA A 86 20.93 40.25 -4.91
C ALA A 86 20.87 41.66 -4.29
#